data_AF-A0A9X1Z1P5-F1
#
_entry.id   AF-A0A9X1Z1P5-F1
#
_cell.length_a   1.000
_cell.length_b   1.000
_cell.length_c   1.000
_cell.angle_alpha   90.00
_cell.angle_beta   90.00
_cell.angle_gamma   90.00
#
_symmetry.space_group_name_H-M   'P 1'
#
loop_
_entity.id
_entity.type
_entity.pdbx_description
1 polymer ?
#
loop_
_entity_poly.entity_id
_entity_poly.type
_entity_poly.pdbx_seq_one_letter_code
_entity_poly.pdbx_strand_id
1 'polypeptide(L)' 'MFVASDSERAKQTATALAQSLGWNTVNAGGLINARYLEPLAGLNIYLGYGAGLGTSIAPAWLNK' A
#
# COMPACT_ATOMS: atom_id res chain seq x y z
N MET A 1 -1.29 4.70 1.13
CA MET A 1 -1.51 3.31 1.59
C MET A 1 -2.64 2.70 0.78
N PHE A 2 -2.40 1.58 0.09
CA PHE A 2 -3.44 0.87 -0.64
C PHE A 2 -4.15 -0.13 0.27
N VAL A 3 -5.47 -0.27 0.13
CA VAL A 3 -6.30 -1.20 0.92
C VAL A 3 -7.10 -2.09 -0.02
N ALA A 4 -6.95 -3.40 0.08
CA ALA A 4 -7.72 -4.40 -0.67
C ALA A 4 -8.45 -5.33 0.30
N SER A 5 -9.77 -5.53 0.11
CA SER A 5 -10.57 -6.39 0.97
C SER A 5 -11.93 -6.70 0.33
N ASP A 6 -12.43 -7.92 0.56
CA ASP A 6 -13.80 -8.32 0.21
C ASP A 6 -14.83 -7.99 1.31
N SER A 7 -14.37 -7.56 2.48
CA SER A 7 -15.23 -7.14 3.59
C SER A 7 -15.27 -5.62 3.70
N GLU A 8 -16.43 -5.03 3.43
CA GLU A 8 -16.63 -3.58 3.55
C GLU A 8 -16.35 -3.08 4.97
N ARG A 9 -16.83 -3.80 6.00
CA ARG A 9 -16.58 -3.43 7.40
C ARG A 9 -15.09 -3.45 7.74
N ALA A 10 -14.37 -4.50 7.34
CA ALA A 10 -12.93 -4.60 7.63
C ALA A 10 -12.15 -3.51 6.90
N LYS A 11 -12.48 -3.25 5.63
CA LYS A 11 -11.88 -2.20 4.81
C LYS A 11 -12.06 -0.81 5.44
N GLN A 12 -13.27 -0.50 5.91
CA GLN A 12 -13.57 0.77 6.57
C GLN A 12 -12.76 0.94 7.86
N THR A 13 -12.71 -0.08 8.73
CA THR A 13 -11.92 -0.01 9.96
C THR A 13 -10.44 0.23 9.69
N ALA A 14 -9.84 -0.51 8.75
CA ALA A 14 -8.44 -0.35 8.39
C ALA A 14 -8.15 1.03 7.75
N THR A 15 -9.08 1.52 6.94
CA THR A 15 -9.00 2.84 6.29
C THR A 15 -9.04 3.96 7.32
N ALA A 16 -9.99 3.92 8.25
CA ALA A 16 -10.13 4.93 9.31
C ALA A 16 -8.89 4.97 10.22
N LEU A 17 -8.33 3.81 10.55
CA LEU A 17 -7.08 3.74 11.32
C LEU A 17 -5.90 4.34 10.56
N ALA A 18 -5.74 4.04 9.27
CA ALA A 18 -4.64 4.59 8.49
C ALA A 18 -4.74 6.11 8.33
N GLN A 19 -5.96 6.61 8.10
CA GLN A 19 -6.23 8.04 8.00
C GLN A 19 -5.97 8.76 9.33
N SER A 20 -6.32 8.17 10.48
CA SER A 20 -6.04 8.77 11.79
C SER A 20 -4.54 8.86 12.10
N LEU A 21 -3.73 8.00 11.47
CA LEU A 21 -2.27 8.04 11.51
C LEU A 21 -1.65 9.00 10.47
N GLY A 22 -2.47 9.74 9.71
CA GLY A 22 -2.03 10.72 8.72
C GLY A 22 -1.73 10.15 7.33
N TRP A 23 -2.10 8.90 7.06
CA TRP A 23 -1.89 8.30 5.74
C TRP A 23 -3.05 8.57 4.79
N ASN A 24 -2.71 8.95 3.55
CA ASN A 24 -3.67 8.93 2.46
C ASN A 24 -3.93 7.48 2.04
N THR A 25 -5.20 7.08 2.02
CA THR A 25 -5.63 5.72 1.67
C THR A 25 -6.22 5.66 0.28
N VAL A 26 -5.89 4.61 -0.48
CA VAL A 26 -6.48 4.31 -1.80
C VAL A 26 -7.15 2.95 -1.73
N ASN A 27 -8.44 2.91 -2.08
CA ASN A 27 -9.17 1.64 -2.19
C ASN A 27 -8.70 0.90 -3.46
N ALA A 28 -8.05 -0.23 -3.27
CA ALA A 28 -7.53 -1.09 -4.33
C ALA A 28 -8.53 -2.19 -4.75
N GLY A 29 -9.75 -2.21 -4.20
CA GLY A 29 -10.81 -3.16 -4.57
C GLY A 29 -10.81 -4.44 -3.71
N GLY A 30 -11.25 -5.55 -4.31
CA GLY A 30 -11.36 -6.85 -3.63
C GLY A 30 -10.01 -7.43 -3.22
N LEU A 31 -10.03 -8.41 -2.31
CA LEU A 31 -8.83 -9.02 -1.74
C LEU A 31 -7.92 -9.64 -2.81
N ILE A 32 -8.48 -10.08 -3.93
CA ILE A 32 -7.72 -10.59 -5.08
C ILE A 32 -6.64 -9.62 -5.58
N ASN A 33 -6.87 -8.30 -5.43
CA ASN A 33 -5.91 -7.28 -5.86
C ASN A 33 -4.68 -7.18 -4.93
N ALA A 34 -4.67 -7.85 -3.77
CA ALA A 34 -3.47 -8.03 -2.97
C ALA A 34 -2.33 -8.70 -3.77
N ARG A 35 -2.67 -9.52 -4.78
CA ARG A 35 -1.71 -10.11 -5.72
C ARG A 35 -0.85 -9.08 -6.45
N TYR A 36 -1.32 -7.84 -6.58
CA TYR A 36 -0.54 -6.73 -7.15
C TYR A 36 0.20 -5.93 -6.09
N LEU A 37 -0.33 -5.86 -4.86
CA LEU A 37 0.27 -5.11 -3.75
C LEU A 37 1.49 -5.81 -3.14
N GLU A 38 1.44 -7.14 -3.00
CA GLU A 38 2.54 -7.91 -2.41
C GLU A 38 3.84 -7.83 -3.23
N PRO A 39 3.82 -8.01 -4.57
CA PRO A 39 5.05 -7.88 -5.37
C PRO A 39 5.55 -6.44 -5.45
N LEU A 40 4.66 -5.44 -5.37
CA LEU A 40 5.05 -4.03 -5.28
C LEU A 40 5.86 -3.75 -4.00
N ALA A 41 5.42 -4.30 -2.86
CA ALA A 41 6.19 -4.22 -1.62
C ALA A 41 7.54 -4.96 -1.75
N GLY A 42 7.53 -6.15 -2.37
CA GLY A 42 8.75 -6.91 -2.67
C GLY A 42 9.74 -6.12 -3.53
N LEU A 43 9.27 -5.43 -4.56
CA LEU A 43 10.08 -4.54 -5.39
C LEU A 43 10.65 -3.38 -4.57
N ASN A 44 9.84 -2.74 -3.72
CA ASN A 44 10.34 -1.63 -2.88
C ASN A 44 11.43 -2.10 -1.89
N ILE A 45 11.27 -3.30 -1.32
CA ILE A 45 12.30 -3.92 -0.45
C ILE A 45 13.58 -4.18 -1.25
N TYR A 46 13.47 -4.76 -2.46
CA TYR A 46 14.63 -4.98 -3.32
C TYR A 46 15.32 -3.65 -3.66
N LEU A 47 14.58 -2.62 -4.05
CA LEU A 47 15.15 -1.32 -4.39
C LEU A 47 15.88 -0.70 -3.19
N GLY A 48 15.32 -0.82 -1.98
CA GLY A 48 15.93 -0.27 -0.77
C GLY A 48 17.20 -1.00 -0.35
N TYR A 49 17.13 -2.33 -0.23
CA TYR A 49 18.23 -3.16 0.30
C TYR A 49 19.09 -3.78 -0.80
N GLY A 50 18.47 -4.43 -1.78
CA GLY A 50 19.15 -5.16 -2.85
C GLY A 50 19.85 -4.26 -3.86
N ALA A 51 19.23 -3.14 -4.24
CA ALA A 51 19.80 -2.15 -5.15
C ALA A 51 20.47 -0.96 -4.43
N GLY A 52 20.47 -0.95 -3.09
CA GLY A 52 21.23 0.01 -2.29
C GLY A 52 20.68 1.45 -2.26
N LEU A 53 19.40 1.67 -2.61
CA LEU A 53 18.81 3.01 -2.55
C LEU A 53 18.45 3.46 -1.13
N GLY A 54 18.54 2.57 -0.14
CA GLY A 54 18.35 2.87 1.27
C GLY A 54 16.91 2.69 1.76
N THR A 55 16.70 2.84 3.07
CA THR A 55 15.41 2.56 3.73
C THR A 55 14.40 3.70 3.65
N SER A 56 14.81 4.88 3.18
CA SER A 56 13.96 6.06 3.06
C SER A 56 13.24 6.15 1.72
N ILE A 57 13.36 5.15 0.84
CA ILE A 57 12.66 5.14 -0.44
C ILE A 57 11.21 4.66 -0.28
N ALA A 58 10.35 5.23 -1.11
CA ALA A 58 8.99 4.73 -1.30
C ALA A 58 8.53 5.06 -2.72
N PRO A 59 7.65 4.25 -3.33
CA PRO A 59 7.07 4.60 -4.60
C PRO A 59 6.08 5.76 -4.43
N ALA A 60 6.03 6.66 -5.41
CA ALA A 60 5.08 7.76 -5.46
C ALA A 60 4.19 7.62 -6.70
N TRP A 61 2.87 7.69 -6.50
CA TRP A 61 1.89 7.70 -7.58
C TRP A 61 1.38 9.11 -7.75
N LEU A 62 1.64 9.67 -8.93
CA LEU A 62 1.25 11.03 -9.29
C LEU A 62 -0.03 10.97 -10.13
N ASN A 63 -1.09 11.64 -9.67
CA ASN A 63 -2.32 11.83 -10.43
C ASN A 63 -2.35 13.28 -10.93
N LYS A 64 -2.92 13.50 -12.12
CA LYS A 64 -3.18 14.85 -12.67
C LYS A 64 -4.38 15.50 -11.99
#